data_AF-A0A973LIM7-F1
#
_entry.id   AF-A0A973LIM7-F1
#
_cell.length_a   1.000
_cell.length_b   1.000
_cell.length_c   1.000
_cell.angle_alpha   90.00
_cell.angle_beta   90.00
_cell.angle_gamma   90.00
#
_symmetry.space_group_name_H-M   'P 1'
#
loop_
_entity.id
_entity.type
_entity.pdbx_description
1 polymer ?
#
loop_
_entity_poly.entity_id
_entity_poly.type
_entity_poly.pdbx_seq_one_letter_code
_entity_poly.pdbx_strand_id
1 'polypeptide(L)'
;MPSLWYASVAIVLTLTPTPPPTRTVACRPEPGVAEVTGKPWPQERLRFERVWRLTKGEGVTVAVVDSGVDATHPQLTGVVTRQVDLTGTDNRDCVGHGTAVAGIIAGRDLTSRGVPVMGVAPGARILAVKQTEGQTGDVSRLARGIRRAADLGADVINVSVQAHDAPELKAAVTYAQAKDVVIVAAAGNVKQDDGAVTPAYPAEYPGVVAVGSASPDGRKSEFSNGATRVSVTAPGAGVTSAWTGGGYRTGLDGTSFAAPFVSGVAALIRARHPDLDHWQVKRRLEATAEGGGVPGVGAGLVNPLLAVTSLLPDTSTSGPAAPPVVVARAPVPDARTRGIAVGITAGAVGATALVVFLALALPRGRRRRWRAGNPQHLQES
;
A
#
# COMPACT_ATOMS: atom_id res chain seq x y z
N MET A 1 -84.81 -0.95 37.63
CA MET A 1 -83.88 0.12 37.22
C MET A 1 -82.56 -0.52 36.83
N PRO A 2 -82.18 -0.64 35.55
CA PRO A 2 -80.93 -1.27 35.16
C PRO A 2 -79.80 -0.22 35.05
N SER A 3 -78.67 -0.50 35.66
CA SER A 3 -77.44 0.30 35.60
C SER A 3 -76.61 -0.10 34.37
N LEU A 4 -76.47 0.84 33.43
CA LEU A 4 -75.60 0.74 32.27
C LEU A 4 -74.15 1.04 32.68
N TRP A 5 -73.25 0.08 32.47
CA TRP A 5 -71.80 0.28 32.56
C TRP A 5 -71.27 0.68 31.18
N TYR A 6 -70.74 1.90 31.07
CA TYR A 6 -70.01 2.35 29.88
C TYR A 6 -68.54 1.90 29.98
N ALA A 7 -68.10 1.08 29.04
CA ALA A 7 -66.68 0.76 28.84
C ALA A 7 -66.06 1.80 27.89
N SER A 8 -65.17 2.63 28.42
CA SER A 8 -64.38 3.58 27.63
C SER A 8 -63.18 2.87 27.00
N VAL A 9 -63.19 2.71 25.68
CA VAL A 9 -62.03 2.25 24.91
C VAL A 9 -61.11 3.44 24.67
N ALA A 10 -59.94 3.43 25.31
CA ALA A 10 -58.89 4.42 25.05
C ALA A 10 -58.07 3.99 23.82
N ILE A 11 -58.23 4.71 22.71
CA ILE A 11 -57.41 4.55 21.51
C ILE A 11 -56.07 5.27 21.76
N VAL A 12 -55.01 4.51 21.98
CA VAL A 12 -53.64 5.04 22.05
C VAL A 12 -53.15 5.28 20.62
N LEU A 13 -53.19 6.54 20.17
CA LEU A 13 -52.55 6.96 18.93
C LEU A 13 -51.02 6.95 19.13
N THR A 14 -50.34 5.92 18.62
CA THR A 14 -48.88 5.93 18.51
C THR A 14 -48.48 6.84 17.35
N LEU A 15 -48.08 8.08 17.67
CA LEU A 15 -47.41 8.98 16.72
C LEU A 15 -46.06 8.38 16.36
N THR A 16 -45.95 7.74 15.19
CA THR A 16 -44.66 7.38 14.63
C THR A 16 -43.94 8.67 14.22
N PRO A 17 -42.74 8.97 14.75
CA PRO A 17 -42.02 10.17 14.36
C PRO A 17 -41.71 10.11 12.86
N THR A 18 -42.17 11.12 12.12
CA THR A 18 -41.83 11.32 10.72
C THR A 18 -40.31 11.55 10.63
N PRO A 19 -39.58 10.80 9.79
CA PRO A 19 -38.16 11.06 9.60
C PRO A 19 -37.97 12.49 9.08
N PRO A 20 -36.93 13.21 9.55
CA PRO A 20 -36.67 14.57 9.09
C PRO A 20 -36.45 14.58 7.57
N PRO A 21 -36.87 15.65 6.87
CA PRO A 21 -36.68 15.76 5.43
C PRO A 21 -35.19 15.76 5.10
N THR A 22 -34.80 14.85 4.22
CA THR A 22 -33.45 14.74 3.67
C THR A 22 -33.08 16.05 2.96
N ARG A 23 -31.96 16.69 3.35
CA ARG A 23 -31.47 17.87 2.62
C ARG A 23 -30.97 17.42 1.25
N THR A 24 -31.70 17.75 0.19
CA THR A 24 -31.28 17.48 -1.20
C THR A 24 -30.18 18.45 -1.61
N VAL A 25 -28.92 18.04 -1.45
CA VAL A 25 -27.79 18.75 -2.05
C VAL A 25 -27.74 18.40 -3.54
N ALA A 26 -27.56 19.40 -4.40
CA ALA A 26 -27.39 19.20 -5.84
C ALA A 26 -26.04 18.49 -6.10
N CYS A 27 -26.09 17.17 -6.18
CA CYS A 27 -24.93 16.31 -6.42
C CYS A 27 -24.55 16.34 -7.90
N ARG A 28 -23.49 17.07 -8.24
CA ARG A 28 -22.96 17.18 -9.63
C ARG A 28 -21.44 17.08 -9.61
N PRO A 29 -20.88 15.88 -9.36
CA PRO A 29 -19.44 15.72 -9.41
C PRO A 29 -18.91 15.97 -10.83
N GLU A 30 -17.66 16.41 -10.90
CA GLU A 30 -16.94 16.52 -12.17
C GLU A 30 -16.89 15.13 -12.84
N PRO A 31 -17.24 15.01 -14.13
CA PRO A 31 -17.25 13.71 -14.80
C PRO A 31 -15.83 13.15 -14.94
N GLY A 32 -15.68 11.84 -14.72
CA GLY A 32 -14.45 11.13 -15.04
C GLY A 32 -14.30 10.88 -16.54
N VAL A 33 -13.10 10.53 -16.98
CA VAL A 33 -12.84 10.04 -18.32
C VAL A 33 -13.32 8.59 -18.45
N ALA A 34 -13.86 8.22 -19.62
CA ALA A 34 -14.36 6.86 -19.86
C ALA A 34 -13.24 5.84 -20.04
N GLU A 35 -12.11 6.26 -20.63
CA GLU A 35 -10.99 5.39 -20.95
C GLU A 35 -9.71 5.88 -20.27
N VAL A 36 -8.93 4.91 -19.76
CA VAL A 36 -7.57 5.11 -19.26
C VAL A 36 -6.66 4.25 -20.10
N THR A 37 -5.61 4.83 -20.66
CA THR A 37 -4.63 4.12 -21.47
C THR A 37 -3.37 3.84 -20.66
N GLY A 38 -2.84 2.63 -20.80
CA GLY A 38 -1.61 2.22 -20.11
C GLY A 38 -1.82 1.90 -18.62
N LYS A 39 -0.88 1.11 -18.08
CA LYS A 39 -0.89 0.73 -16.67
C LYS A 39 -0.45 1.93 -15.82
N PRO A 40 -1.23 2.38 -14.83
CA PRO A 40 -0.82 3.47 -13.96
C PRO A 40 0.51 3.15 -13.25
N TRP A 41 1.40 4.14 -13.17
CA TRP A 41 2.72 3.99 -12.52
C TRP A 41 2.65 3.40 -11.10
N PRO A 42 1.63 3.67 -10.24
CA PRO A 42 1.57 3.07 -8.90
C PRO A 42 1.54 1.54 -8.96
N GLN A 43 0.82 0.99 -9.95
CA GLN A 43 0.73 -0.46 -10.15
C GLN A 43 2.05 -1.04 -10.65
N GLU A 44 2.77 -0.32 -11.50
CA GLU A 44 4.11 -0.71 -11.96
C GLU A 44 5.15 -0.65 -10.84
N ARG A 45 5.09 0.38 -9.98
CA ARG A 45 6.04 0.57 -8.87
C ARG A 45 5.82 -0.41 -7.73
N LEU A 46 4.57 -0.63 -7.33
CA LEU A 46 4.23 -1.48 -6.18
C LEU A 46 4.08 -2.96 -6.54
N ARG A 47 3.70 -3.27 -7.79
CA ARG A 47 3.50 -4.63 -8.31
C ARG A 47 2.70 -5.54 -7.37
N PHE A 48 1.65 -5.00 -6.75
CA PHE A 48 0.85 -5.72 -5.76
C PHE A 48 0.13 -6.95 -6.34
N GLU A 49 -0.09 -7.06 -7.66
CA GLU A 49 -0.63 -8.27 -8.30
C GLU A 49 0.24 -9.52 -8.02
N ARG A 50 1.55 -9.34 -7.75
CA ARG A 50 2.42 -10.46 -7.37
C ARG A 50 1.97 -11.15 -6.08
N VAL A 51 1.25 -10.42 -5.22
CA VAL A 51 0.70 -10.89 -3.94
C VAL A 51 -0.58 -11.71 -4.14
N TRP A 52 -1.33 -11.47 -5.22
CA TRP A 52 -2.65 -12.06 -5.44
C TRP A 52 -2.70 -13.57 -5.61
N ARG A 53 -1.54 -14.21 -5.79
CA ARG A 53 -1.41 -15.67 -5.74
C ARG A 53 -1.45 -16.23 -4.31
N LEU A 54 -1.25 -15.35 -3.32
CA LEU A 54 -1.26 -15.68 -1.89
C LEU A 54 -2.54 -15.20 -1.21
N THR A 55 -3.00 -13.99 -1.54
CA THR A 55 -4.28 -13.43 -1.09
C THR A 55 -4.62 -12.19 -1.91
N LYS A 56 -5.91 -11.89 -2.08
CA LYS A 56 -6.42 -10.62 -2.63
C LYS A 56 -7.11 -9.76 -1.57
N GLY A 57 -7.01 -10.10 -0.28
CA GLY A 57 -7.66 -9.39 0.82
C GLY A 57 -9.01 -9.98 1.22
N GLU A 58 -9.27 -11.24 0.88
CA GLU A 58 -10.54 -11.91 1.16
C GLU A 58 -10.86 -11.92 2.67
N GLY A 59 -12.14 -11.76 3.01
CA GLY A 59 -12.61 -11.73 4.40
C GLY A 59 -12.49 -10.37 5.09
N VAL A 60 -11.55 -9.54 4.66
CA VAL A 60 -11.24 -8.24 5.27
C VAL A 60 -12.23 -7.15 4.84
N THR A 61 -12.69 -6.34 5.80
CA THR A 61 -13.49 -5.13 5.59
C THR A 61 -12.63 -3.90 5.76
N VAL A 62 -12.50 -3.09 4.71
CA VAL A 62 -11.86 -1.77 4.77
C VAL A 62 -12.94 -0.69 4.79
N ALA A 63 -12.98 0.10 5.86
CA ALA A 63 -13.83 1.26 5.92
C ALA A 63 -13.17 2.47 5.26
N VAL A 64 -13.94 3.16 4.42
CA VAL A 64 -13.55 4.42 3.77
C VAL A 64 -14.34 5.54 4.43
N VAL A 65 -13.69 6.28 5.35
CA VAL A 65 -14.30 7.41 6.08
C VAL A 65 -14.02 8.69 5.29
N ASP A 66 -14.93 9.06 4.39
CA ASP A 66 -14.65 10.01 3.29
C ASP A 66 -15.93 10.76 2.80
N SER A 67 -15.97 11.21 1.53
CA SER A 67 -17.07 11.95 0.89
C SER A 67 -18.26 11.08 0.42
N GLY A 68 -18.22 9.78 0.69
CA GLY A 68 -19.13 8.79 0.12
C GLY A 68 -18.43 7.92 -0.93
N VAL A 69 -19.13 6.95 -1.50
CA VAL A 69 -18.59 6.08 -2.55
C VAL A 69 -19.68 5.81 -3.58
N ASP A 70 -19.36 5.95 -4.88
CA ASP A 70 -20.22 5.44 -5.95
C ASP A 70 -20.13 3.91 -6.01
N ALA A 71 -21.06 3.25 -5.31
CA ALA A 71 -21.16 1.80 -5.28
C ALA A 71 -21.56 1.18 -6.63
N THR A 72 -22.05 1.98 -7.57
CA THR A 72 -22.47 1.52 -8.91
C THR A 72 -21.33 1.54 -9.93
N HIS A 73 -20.19 2.13 -9.59
CA HIS A 73 -19.01 2.12 -10.45
C HIS A 73 -18.64 0.67 -10.83
N PRO A 74 -18.27 0.37 -12.09
CA PRO A 74 -18.01 -1.01 -12.54
C PRO A 74 -16.94 -1.76 -11.73
N GLN A 75 -15.93 -1.05 -11.23
CA GLN A 75 -14.90 -1.63 -10.36
C GLN A 75 -15.33 -1.83 -8.90
N LEU A 76 -16.41 -1.18 -8.45
CA LEU A 76 -16.83 -1.15 -7.05
C LEU A 76 -18.15 -1.90 -6.81
N THR A 77 -18.89 -2.19 -7.88
CA THR A 77 -20.09 -3.03 -7.82
C THR A 77 -19.75 -4.41 -7.23
N GLY A 78 -20.41 -4.74 -6.12
CA GLY A 78 -20.19 -5.97 -5.35
C GLY A 78 -19.03 -5.91 -4.36
N VAL A 79 -18.17 -4.89 -4.44
CA VAL A 79 -17.08 -4.64 -3.49
C VAL A 79 -17.58 -3.78 -2.32
N VAL A 80 -18.36 -2.73 -2.64
CA VAL A 80 -19.02 -1.91 -1.62
C VAL A 80 -20.18 -2.70 -1.05
N THR A 81 -20.01 -3.19 0.17
CA THR A 81 -21.01 -4.08 0.82
C THR A 81 -21.93 -3.34 1.77
N ARG A 82 -21.53 -2.14 2.20
CA ARG A 82 -22.32 -1.30 3.10
C ARG A 82 -21.96 0.17 2.93
N GLN A 83 -22.97 1.03 3.05
CA GLN A 83 -22.82 2.47 3.06
C GLN A 83 -23.54 3.07 4.26
N VAL A 84 -22.93 4.07 4.89
CA VAL A 84 -23.50 4.84 6.00
C VAL A 84 -23.27 6.31 5.71
N ASP A 85 -24.33 7.11 5.80
CA ASP A 85 -24.24 8.55 5.71
C ASP A 85 -24.36 9.20 7.09
N LEU A 86 -23.40 10.06 7.43
CA LEU A 86 -23.39 10.87 8.66
C LEU A 86 -23.68 12.35 8.38
N THR A 87 -23.80 12.77 7.11
CA THR A 87 -24.09 14.16 6.74
C THR A 87 -25.58 14.47 6.74
N GLY A 88 -26.43 13.45 6.57
CA GLY A 88 -27.89 13.58 6.52
C GLY A 88 -28.39 13.99 5.13
N THR A 89 -27.61 13.68 4.09
CA THR A 89 -27.97 13.88 2.68
C THR A 89 -28.32 12.51 2.10
N ASP A 90 -27.37 11.79 1.54
CA ASP A 90 -27.50 10.43 1.01
C ASP A 90 -26.12 9.82 0.83
N ASN A 91 -26.06 8.59 0.34
CA ASN A 91 -24.80 7.86 0.18
C ASN A 91 -23.99 8.26 -1.07
N ARG A 92 -24.48 9.16 -1.93
CA ARG A 92 -23.80 9.53 -3.18
C ARG A 92 -22.50 10.24 -2.86
N ASP A 93 -21.47 9.91 -3.64
CA ASP A 93 -20.23 10.66 -3.65
C ASP A 93 -20.34 11.83 -4.63
N CYS A 94 -20.60 13.01 -4.09
CA CYS A 94 -20.75 14.25 -4.86
C CYS A 94 -19.40 14.94 -5.14
N VAL A 95 -18.30 14.38 -4.63
CA VAL A 95 -16.95 14.91 -4.76
C VAL A 95 -16.11 14.03 -5.70
N GLY A 96 -16.32 12.71 -5.65
CA GLY A 96 -15.54 11.69 -6.36
C GLY A 96 -14.32 11.19 -5.58
N HIS A 97 -13.94 11.87 -4.50
CA HIS A 97 -12.75 11.56 -3.70
C HIS A 97 -12.86 10.19 -3.03
N GLY A 98 -13.95 9.91 -2.31
CA GLY A 98 -14.14 8.62 -1.65
C GLY A 98 -14.28 7.45 -2.64
N THR A 99 -14.85 7.69 -3.82
CA THR A 99 -14.86 6.71 -4.93
C THR A 99 -13.45 6.39 -5.42
N ALA A 100 -12.60 7.40 -5.58
CA ALA A 100 -11.19 7.20 -5.93
C ALA A 100 -10.42 6.44 -4.85
N VAL A 101 -10.64 6.78 -3.58
CA VAL A 101 -10.04 6.10 -2.43
C VAL A 101 -10.46 4.62 -2.40
N ALA A 102 -11.76 4.32 -2.55
CA ALA A 102 -12.27 2.96 -2.60
C ALA A 102 -11.72 2.17 -3.81
N GLY A 103 -11.58 2.83 -4.97
CA GLY A 103 -10.98 2.26 -6.18
C GLY A 103 -9.54 1.84 -5.98
N ILE A 104 -8.71 2.67 -5.33
CA ILE A 104 -7.31 2.35 -5.01
C ILE A 104 -7.23 1.17 -4.03
N ILE A 105 -8.13 1.09 -3.05
CA ILE A 105 -8.12 0.01 -2.04
C ILE A 105 -8.53 -1.31 -2.66
N ALA A 106 -9.70 -1.38 -3.29
CA ALA A 106 -10.37 -2.64 -3.63
C ALA A 106 -11.05 -2.65 -5.00
N GLY A 107 -10.71 -1.72 -5.90
CA GLY A 107 -11.20 -1.74 -7.27
C GLY A 107 -10.94 -3.09 -7.95
N ARG A 108 -11.99 -3.73 -8.46
CA ARG A 108 -11.91 -5.03 -9.13
C ARG A 108 -10.92 -4.99 -10.29
N ASP A 109 -10.20 -6.09 -10.47
CA ASP A 109 -9.41 -6.33 -11.67
C ASP A 109 -10.33 -6.53 -12.88
N LEU A 110 -10.34 -5.53 -13.76
CA LEU A 110 -11.10 -5.50 -15.01
C LEU A 110 -10.17 -5.48 -16.23
N THR A 111 -8.92 -5.93 -16.09
CA THR A 111 -7.93 -5.95 -17.18
C THR A 111 -8.38 -6.78 -18.38
N SER A 112 -9.12 -7.87 -18.17
CA SER A 112 -9.73 -8.66 -19.24
C SER A 112 -10.79 -7.90 -20.04
N ARG A 113 -11.24 -6.73 -19.54
CA ARG A 113 -12.16 -5.80 -20.19
C ARG A 113 -11.46 -4.51 -20.64
N GLY A 114 -10.13 -4.51 -20.71
CA GLY A 114 -9.34 -3.37 -21.20
C GLY A 114 -9.14 -2.25 -20.19
N VAL A 115 -9.57 -2.40 -18.93
CA VAL A 115 -9.35 -1.40 -17.88
C VAL A 115 -8.00 -1.68 -17.21
N PRO A 116 -7.01 -0.78 -17.33
CA PRO A 116 -5.67 -1.04 -16.79
C PRO A 116 -5.57 -0.69 -15.30
N VAL A 117 -6.55 0.01 -14.74
CA VAL A 117 -6.60 0.43 -13.33
C VAL A 117 -7.13 -0.70 -12.46
N MET A 118 -6.56 -0.92 -11.27
CA MET A 118 -7.03 -1.92 -10.30
C MET A 118 -6.66 -1.52 -8.87
N GLY A 119 -7.46 -1.95 -7.90
CA GLY A 119 -7.18 -1.74 -6.48
C GLY A 119 -6.16 -2.73 -5.93
N VAL A 120 -5.52 -2.39 -4.81
CA VAL A 120 -4.47 -3.20 -4.18
C VAL A 120 -5.00 -4.55 -3.67
N ALA A 121 -6.17 -4.55 -3.04
CA ALA A 121 -6.83 -5.69 -2.40
C ALA A 121 -8.23 -5.92 -2.99
N PRO A 122 -8.35 -6.40 -4.24
CA PRO A 122 -9.63 -6.52 -4.94
C PRO A 122 -10.58 -7.59 -4.35
N GLY A 123 -10.10 -8.42 -3.41
CA GLY A 123 -10.92 -9.38 -2.65
C GLY A 123 -11.46 -8.83 -1.33
N ALA A 124 -11.03 -7.64 -0.91
CA ALA A 124 -11.55 -6.99 0.30
C ALA A 124 -12.94 -6.39 0.06
N ARG A 125 -13.70 -6.21 1.14
CA ARG A 125 -14.99 -5.52 1.14
C ARG A 125 -14.81 -4.06 1.54
N ILE A 126 -15.54 -3.16 0.89
CA ILE A 126 -15.60 -1.74 1.29
C ILE A 126 -16.84 -1.47 2.14
N LEU A 127 -16.61 -0.82 3.28
CA LEU A 127 -17.62 -0.13 4.09
C LEU A 127 -17.46 1.38 3.86
N ALA A 128 -18.38 2.00 3.12
CA ALA A 128 -18.34 3.45 2.91
C ALA A 128 -18.97 4.17 4.10
N VAL A 129 -18.25 5.10 4.72
CA VAL A 129 -18.75 5.96 5.79
C VAL A 129 -18.61 7.40 5.34
N LYS A 130 -19.70 8.00 4.88
CA LYS A 130 -19.73 9.37 4.40
C LYS A 130 -19.76 10.34 5.59
N GLN A 131 -18.75 11.20 5.67
CA GLN A 131 -18.61 12.22 6.72
C GLN A 131 -18.52 13.66 6.17
N THR A 132 -18.50 13.84 4.85
CA THR A 132 -18.47 15.19 4.27
C THR A 132 -19.11 15.23 2.88
N GLU A 133 -19.57 16.41 2.48
CA GLU A 133 -19.98 16.74 1.11
C GLU A 133 -18.88 17.48 0.33
N GLY A 134 -17.73 17.73 0.96
CA GLY A 134 -16.62 18.48 0.39
C GLY A 134 -15.27 17.80 0.60
N GLN A 135 -14.19 18.50 0.28
CA GLN A 135 -12.82 17.99 0.44
C GLN A 135 -12.31 18.07 1.89
N THR A 136 -12.99 18.82 2.75
CA THR A 136 -12.71 18.94 4.18
C THR A 136 -13.94 18.53 4.99
N GLY A 137 -13.72 17.98 6.19
CA GLY A 137 -14.78 17.47 7.06
C GLY A 137 -14.88 18.23 8.38
N ASP A 138 -16.00 18.03 9.07
CA ASP A 138 -16.18 18.41 10.46
C ASP A 138 -15.47 17.39 11.37
N VAL A 139 -14.58 17.83 12.26
CA VAL A 139 -13.76 16.94 13.10
C VAL A 139 -14.62 16.04 13.98
N SER A 140 -15.71 16.59 14.53
CA SER A 140 -16.68 15.83 15.30
C SER A 140 -17.36 14.73 14.47
N ARG A 141 -17.71 15.00 13.20
CA ARG A 141 -18.25 13.97 12.29
C ARG A 141 -17.20 12.95 11.86
N LEU A 142 -15.96 13.37 11.63
CA LEU A 142 -14.85 12.44 11.37
C LEU A 142 -14.66 11.47 12.53
N ALA A 143 -14.65 11.97 13.77
CA ALA A 143 -14.56 11.15 14.98
C ALA A 143 -15.74 10.14 15.09
N ARG A 144 -16.97 10.58 14.79
CA ARG A 144 -18.13 9.68 14.70
C ARG A 144 -17.97 8.64 13.58
N GLY A 145 -17.41 9.03 12.43
CA GLY A 145 -17.14 8.14 11.31
C GLY A 145 -16.17 7.01 11.66
N ILE A 146 -15.06 7.34 12.33
CA ILE A 146 -14.07 6.35 12.79
C ILE A 146 -14.70 5.38 13.81
N ARG A 147 -15.42 5.90 14.82
CA ARG A 147 -16.14 5.06 15.78
C ARG A 147 -17.15 4.15 15.10
N ARG A 148 -17.96 4.72 14.20
CA ARG A 148 -18.98 3.97 13.47
C ARG A 148 -18.37 2.87 12.61
N ALA A 149 -17.25 3.13 11.93
CA ALA A 149 -16.55 2.11 11.15
C ALA A 149 -16.11 0.93 12.04
N ALA A 150 -15.52 1.21 13.21
CA ALA A 150 -15.12 0.18 14.16
C ALA A 150 -16.33 -0.60 14.73
N ASP A 151 -17.45 0.08 15.02
CA ASP A 151 -18.70 -0.58 15.46
C ASP A 151 -19.30 -1.50 14.41
N LEU A 152 -19.02 -1.24 13.14
CA LEU A 152 -19.50 -2.03 12.02
C LEU A 152 -18.53 -3.14 11.59
N GLY A 153 -17.48 -3.39 12.38
CA GLY A 153 -16.56 -4.50 12.16
C GLY A 153 -15.57 -4.25 11.02
N ALA A 154 -15.13 -3.01 10.83
CA ALA A 154 -14.00 -2.72 9.95
C ALA A 154 -12.71 -3.28 10.54
N ASP A 155 -11.92 -4.00 9.75
CA ASP A 155 -10.58 -4.47 10.16
C ASP A 155 -9.51 -3.42 9.88
N VAL A 156 -9.75 -2.59 8.87
CA VAL A 156 -8.91 -1.44 8.47
C VAL A 156 -9.81 -0.23 8.27
N ILE A 157 -9.41 0.95 8.78
CA ILE A 157 -10.07 2.22 8.53
C ILE A 157 -9.10 3.13 7.77
N ASN A 158 -9.49 3.52 6.56
CA ASN A 158 -8.82 4.54 5.77
C ASN A 158 -9.41 5.93 6.09
N VAL A 159 -8.56 6.85 6.52
CA VAL A 159 -8.89 8.26 6.75
C VAL A 159 -8.06 9.15 5.81
N SER A 160 -8.64 9.53 4.69
CA SER A 160 -7.98 10.34 3.67
C SER A 160 -8.23 11.84 3.80
N VAL A 161 -8.75 12.29 4.97
CA VAL A 161 -9.04 13.70 5.27
C VAL A 161 -8.19 14.16 6.45
N GLN A 162 -7.66 15.38 6.35
CA GLN A 162 -6.88 16.02 7.42
C GLN A 162 -7.80 16.79 8.38
N ALA A 163 -7.50 16.70 9.67
CA ALA A 163 -8.10 17.46 10.76
C ALA A 163 -7.03 18.07 11.68
N HIS A 164 -7.47 18.93 12.60
CA HIS A 164 -6.67 19.39 13.74
C HIS A 164 -6.75 18.40 14.91
N ASP A 165 -5.84 18.52 15.88
CA ASP A 165 -5.89 17.75 17.13
C ASP A 165 -7.18 18.07 17.89
N ALA A 166 -7.90 17.04 18.30
CA ALA A 166 -9.18 17.19 19.00
C ALA A 166 -9.41 15.99 19.94
N PRO A 167 -9.82 16.22 21.20
CA PRO A 167 -10.04 15.15 22.17
C PRO A 167 -11.01 14.06 21.69
N GLU A 168 -12.09 14.43 21.01
CA GLU A 168 -13.07 13.49 20.48
C GLU A 168 -12.51 12.62 19.35
N LEU A 169 -11.62 13.18 18.52
CA LEU A 169 -10.96 12.45 17.44
C LEU A 169 -9.93 11.47 18.01
N LYS A 170 -9.11 11.91 18.97
CA LYS A 170 -8.18 11.03 19.69
C LYS A 170 -8.91 9.88 20.39
N ALA A 171 -10.04 10.17 21.04
CA ALA A 171 -10.86 9.15 21.69
C ALA A 171 -11.48 8.16 20.69
N ALA A 172 -11.87 8.61 19.51
CA ALA A 172 -12.37 7.75 18.43
C ALA A 172 -11.27 6.81 17.90
N VAL A 173 -10.07 7.33 17.68
CA VAL A 173 -8.90 6.54 17.26
C VAL A 173 -8.54 5.50 18.30
N THR A 174 -8.43 5.89 19.56
CA THR A 174 -8.14 4.97 20.68
C THR A 174 -9.20 3.87 20.79
N TYR A 175 -10.48 4.24 20.59
CA TYR A 175 -11.59 3.28 20.62
C TYR A 175 -11.50 2.24 19.49
N ALA A 176 -11.19 2.68 18.26
CA ALA A 176 -11.03 1.76 17.13
C ALA A 176 -9.80 0.85 17.30
N GLN A 177 -8.67 1.37 17.80
CA GLN A 177 -7.49 0.57 18.11
C GLN A 177 -7.76 -0.47 19.21
N ALA A 178 -8.53 -0.12 20.24
CA ALA A 178 -8.94 -1.07 21.28
C ALA A 178 -9.83 -2.21 20.76
N LYS A 179 -10.42 -2.05 19.56
CA LYS A 179 -11.13 -3.09 18.81
C LYS A 179 -10.25 -3.79 17.77
N ASP A 180 -8.93 -3.64 17.89
CA ASP A 180 -7.94 -4.19 16.98
C ASP A 180 -8.07 -3.70 15.53
N VAL A 181 -8.52 -2.46 15.32
CA VAL A 181 -8.68 -1.91 13.97
C VAL A 181 -7.40 -1.19 13.54
N VAL A 182 -6.88 -1.53 12.35
CA VAL A 182 -5.75 -0.81 11.74
C VAL A 182 -6.25 0.51 11.18
N ILE A 183 -5.75 1.64 11.69
CA ILE A 183 -6.11 2.96 11.18
C ILE A 183 -4.98 3.46 10.29
N VAL A 184 -5.30 3.76 9.04
CA VAL A 184 -4.38 4.31 8.04
C VAL A 184 -4.86 5.70 7.67
N ALA A 185 -3.99 6.70 7.81
CA ALA A 185 -4.36 8.09 7.62
C ALA A 185 -3.36 8.87 6.78
N ALA A 186 -3.86 9.79 5.96
CA ALA A 186 -3.04 10.68 5.16
C ALA A 186 -2.21 11.62 6.05
N ALA A 187 -0.91 11.76 5.75
CA ALA A 187 -0.01 12.61 6.51
C ALA A 187 -0.26 14.13 6.33
N GLY A 188 -1.19 14.49 5.44
CA GLY A 188 -1.54 15.87 5.12
C GLY A 188 -0.70 16.44 3.99
N ASN A 189 -1.21 17.51 3.39
CA ASN A 189 -0.52 18.25 2.34
C ASN A 189 -0.10 19.62 2.88
N VAL A 190 1.08 20.13 2.46
CA VAL A 190 1.43 21.53 2.73
C VAL A 190 0.45 22.42 1.95
N LYS A 191 -0.19 23.35 2.64
CA LYS A 191 -0.93 24.43 1.98
C LYS A 191 0.07 25.56 1.71
N GLN A 192 0.02 26.14 0.51
CA GLN A 192 0.93 27.22 0.12
C GLN A 192 0.63 28.55 0.84
N ASP A 193 -0.51 28.64 1.53
CA ASP A 193 -0.88 29.79 2.35
C ASP A 193 -0.08 29.74 3.67
N ASP A 194 0.95 30.59 3.74
CA ASP A 194 1.63 31.32 4.85
C ASP A 194 1.54 30.89 6.35
N GLY A 195 0.80 29.85 6.70
CA GLY A 195 0.74 29.26 8.03
C GLY A 195 1.89 28.29 8.32
N ALA A 196 2.12 28.06 9.61
CA ALA A 196 3.07 27.04 10.05
C ALA A 196 2.63 25.65 9.57
N VAL A 197 3.57 24.89 9.00
CA VAL A 197 3.36 23.48 8.67
C VAL A 197 3.13 22.71 9.97
N THR A 198 1.87 22.31 10.21
CA THR A 198 1.46 21.59 11.43
C THR A 198 1.19 20.11 11.13
N PRO A 199 1.34 19.21 12.12
CA PRO A 199 0.99 17.81 11.95
C PRO A 199 -0.49 17.61 11.58
N ALA A 200 -0.76 16.61 10.75
CA ALA A 200 -2.10 16.20 10.36
C ALA A 200 -2.66 15.17 11.35
N TYR A 201 -3.91 15.37 11.77
CA TYR A 201 -4.64 14.39 12.57
C TYR A 201 -5.73 13.72 11.72
N PRO A 202 -6.01 12.42 11.92
CA PRO A 202 -5.51 11.55 12.99
C PRO A 202 -4.12 10.93 12.75
N ALA A 203 -3.44 11.22 11.63
CA ALA A 203 -2.16 10.58 11.28
C ALA A 203 -1.07 10.70 12.36
N GLU A 204 -0.98 11.84 13.07
CA GLU A 204 0.00 12.03 14.13
C GLU A 204 -0.28 11.23 15.43
N TYR A 205 -1.50 10.68 15.60
CA TYR A 205 -1.80 9.95 16.83
C TYR A 205 -1.03 8.62 16.93
N PRO A 206 -0.61 8.21 18.15
CA PRO A 206 0.05 6.93 18.36
C PRO A 206 -0.72 5.74 17.80
N GLY A 207 -0.02 4.84 17.13
CA GLY A 207 -0.58 3.60 16.57
C GLY A 207 -1.34 3.77 15.25
N VAL A 208 -1.53 5.00 14.76
CA VAL A 208 -2.03 5.23 13.40
C VAL A 208 -0.88 5.02 12.42
N VAL A 209 -1.17 4.42 11.26
CA VAL A 209 -0.25 4.33 10.14
C VAL A 209 -0.34 5.63 9.35
N ALA A 210 0.59 6.55 9.60
CA ALA A 210 0.66 7.84 8.90
C ALA A 210 1.32 7.66 7.52
N VAL A 211 0.62 8.05 6.46
CA VAL A 211 1.04 7.79 5.08
C VAL A 211 1.42 9.08 4.36
N GLY A 212 2.71 9.20 4.01
CA GLY A 212 3.22 10.25 3.15
C GLY A 212 3.07 9.92 1.65
N SER A 213 3.17 10.94 0.81
CA SER A 213 3.08 10.78 -0.65
C SER A 213 4.46 10.65 -1.27
N ALA A 214 4.58 9.70 -2.20
CA ALA A 214 5.71 9.54 -3.10
C ALA A 214 5.31 9.87 -4.55
N SER A 215 6.25 10.49 -5.26
CA SER A 215 6.18 10.79 -6.69
C SER A 215 6.73 9.61 -7.52
N PRO A 216 6.50 9.58 -8.86
CA PRO A 216 6.96 8.50 -9.73
C PRO A 216 8.48 8.22 -9.70
N ASP A 217 9.28 9.24 -9.39
CA ASP A 217 10.74 9.14 -9.20
C ASP A 217 11.15 8.48 -7.86
N GLY A 218 10.17 8.08 -7.04
CA GLY A 218 10.38 7.45 -5.74
C GLY A 218 10.70 8.43 -4.60
N ARG A 219 10.68 9.75 -4.86
CA ARG A 219 10.94 10.77 -3.84
C ARG A 219 9.66 11.17 -3.12
N LYS A 220 9.80 11.74 -1.92
CA LYS A 220 8.69 12.42 -1.23
C LYS A 220 8.12 13.50 -2.14
N SER A 221 6.80 13.50 -2.37
CA SER A 221 6.15 14.56 -3.12
C SER A 221 6.33 15.91 -2.43
N GLU A 222 6.45 16.98 -3.22
CA GLU A 222 6.68 18.34 -2.72
C GLU A 222 5.54 18.78 -1.79
N PHE A 223 4.30 18.46 -2.16
CA PHE A 223 3.12 18.75 -1.37
C PHE A 223 3.01 17.91 -0.08
N SER A 224 3.78 16.82 0.09
CA SER A 224 3.62 15.94 1.26
C SER A 224 4.14 16.63 2.53
N ASN A 225 3.27 16.75 3.55
CA ASN A 225 3.58 17.40 4.81
C ASN A 225 4.73 16.70 5.56
N GLY A 226 5.75 17.48 5.92
CA GLY A 226 6.92 17.00 6.67
C GLY A 226 6.82 17.12 8.20
N ALA A 227 5.79 17.78 8.73
CA ALA A 227 5.58 17.94 10.18
C ALA A 227 4.91 16.72 10.82
N THR A 228 4.11 15.96 10.07
CA THR A 228 3.52 14.71 10.53
C THR A 228 4.58 13.60 10.57
N ARG A 229 4.61 12.82 11.65
CA ARG A 229 5.50 11.65 11.75
C ARG A 229 5.02 10.52 10.83
N VAL A 230 5.53 10.51 9.61
CA VAL A 230 5.25 9.50 8.59
C VAL A 230 5.75 8.11 9.04
N SER A 231 4.89 7.09 8.95
CA SER A 231 5.25 5.67 9.09
C SER A 231 5.87 5.14 7.81
N VAL A 232 5.17 5.30 6.70
CA VAL A 232 5.58 4.82 5.35
C VAL A 232 5.09 5.81 4.30
N THR A 233 5.64 5.74 3.11
CA THR A 233 5.12 6.44 1.93
C THR A 233 4.43 5.48 0.97
N ALA A 234 3.56 6.03 0.12
CA ALA A 234 2.96 5.31 -0.99
C ALA A 234 2.75 6.27 -2.18
N PRO A 235 2.47 5.75 -3.39
CA PRO A 235 2.14 6.57 -4.54
C PRO A 235 1.00 7.55 -4.23
N GLY A 236 1.25 8.85 -4.34
CA GLY A 236 0.24 9.88 -4.10
C GLY A 236 0.29 11.05 -5.07
N ALA A 237 1.22 11.06 -6.04
CA ALA A 237 1.26 12.02 -7.13
C ALA A 237 1.01 11.33 -8.48
N GLY A 238 0.26 11.98 -9.36
CA GLY A 238 -0.08 11.46 -10.69
C GLY A 238 -0.90 10.17 -10.63
N VAL A 239 -1.71 9.98 -9.59
CA VAL A 239 -2.48 8.75 -9.39
C VAL A 239 -3.67 8.70 -10.34
N THR A 240 -4.03 7.50 -10.79
CA THR A 240 -5.26 7.25 -11.56
C THR A 240 -6.15 6.30 -10.78
N SER A 241 -7.44 6.63 -10.64
CA SER A 241 -8.40 5.78 -9.92
C SER A 241 -9.82 5.89 -10.50
N ALA A 242 -10.70 5.00 -10.05
CA ALA A 242 -12.14 5.07 -10.24
C ALA A 242 -12.68 6.45 -9.82
N TRP A 243 -13.70 6.90 -10.52
CA TRP A 243 -14.35 8.18 -10.27
C TRP A 243 -15.87 8.01 -10.40
N THR A 244 -16.62 8.87 -9.72
CA THR A 244 -18.09 8.84 -9.75
C THR A 244 -18.64 8.98 -11.17
N GLY A 245 -19.79 8.34 -11.43
CA GLY A 245 -20.40 8.29 -12.77
C GLY A 245 -19.85 7.19 -13.67
N GLY A 246 -19.11 6.23 -13.11
CA GLY A 246 -18.58 5.07 -13.85
C GLY A 246 -17.27 5.31 -14.61
N GLY A 247 -16.69 6.51 -14.51
CA GLY A 247 -15.44 6.88 -15.18
C GLY A 247 -14.22 6.82 -14.28
N TYR A 248 -13.11 7.38 -14.75
CA TYR A 248 -11.83 7.42 -14.05
C TYR A 248 -11.30 8.84 -13.95
N ARG A 249 -10.42 9.11 -12.98
CA ARG A 249 -9.69 10.38 -12.88
C ARG A 249 -8.20 10.12 -12.82
N THR A 250 -7.47 10.83 -13.67
CA THR A 250 -6.01 10.79 -13.78
C THR A 250 -5.39 12.02 -13.13
N GLY A 251 -4.10 11.99 -12.80
CA GLY A 251 -3.41 13.17 -12.27
C GLY A 251 -3.86 13.56 -10.86
N LEU A 252 -4.31 12.57 -10.08
CA LEU A 252 -4.71 12.78 -8.69
C LEU A 252 -3.47 12.95 -7.82
N ASP A 253 -3.39 14.10 -7.14
CA ASP A 253 -2.29 14.47 -6.25
C ASP A 253 -2.78 14.66 -4.81
N GLY A 254 -2.14 13.97 -3.87
CA GLY A 254 -2.40 14.12 -2.45
C GLY A 254 -1.99 12.92 -1.61
N THR A 255 -1.59 13.19 -0.36
CA THR A 255 -1.43 12.13 0.66
C THR A 255 -2.72 11.34 0.90
N SER A 256 -3.87 11.94 0.60
CA SER A 256 -5.19 11.31 0.60
C SER A 256 -5.31 10.15 -0.40
N PHE A 257 -4.53 10.16 -1.50
CA PHE A 257 -4.45 9.07 -2.47
C PHE A 257 -3.30 8.10 -2.19
N ALA A 258 -2.33 8.47 -1.36
CA ALA A 258 -1.29 7.56 -0.88
C ALA A 258 -1.83 6.61 0.21
N ALA A 259 -2.60 7.14 1.18
CA ALA A 259 -3.22 6.37 2.26
C ALA A 259 -3.97 5.10 1.77
N PRO A 260 -4.83 5.13 0.74
CA PRO A 260 -5.55 3.96 0.28
C PRO A 260 -4.67 2.84 -0.28
N PHE A 261 -3.49 3.13 -0.84
CA PHE A 261 -2.56 2.07 -1.23
C PHE A 261 -2.11 1.28 0.00
N VAL A 262 -1.76 1.97 1.09
CA VAL A 262 -1.34 1.34 2.34
C VAL A 262 -2.50 0.63 3.02
N SER A 263 -3.71 1.20 2.98
CA SER A 263 -4.94 0.53 3.46
C SER A 263 -5.20 -0.79 2.74
N GLY A 264 -5.00 -0.82 1.42
CA GLY A 264 -5.05 -2.06 0.65
C GLY A 264 -3.96 -3.06 1.05
N VAL A 265 -2.72 -2.62 1.26
CA VAL A 265 -1.65 -3.51 1.75
C VAL A 265 -1.98 -4.04 3.15
N ALA A 266 -2.50 -3.21 4.05
CA ALA A 266 -2.95 -3.64 5.37
C ALA A 266 -4.05 -4.72 5.28
N ALA A 267 -4.97 -4.59 4.32
CA ALA A 267 -5.97 -5.62 4.05
C ALA A 267 -5.36 -6.93 3.54
N LEU A 268 -4.38 -6.88 2.63
CA LEU A 268 -3.64 -8.06 2.20
C LEU A 268 -2.89 -8.73 3.38
N ILE A 269 -2.30 -7.95 4.29
CA ILE A 269 -1.65 -8.47 5.50
C ILE A 269 -2.68 -9.19 6.39
N ARG A 270 -3.79 -8.54 6.73
CA ARG A 270 -4.84 -9.10 7.61
C ARG A 270 -5.46 -10.36 7.03
N ALA A 271 -5.67 -10.43 5.72
CA ALA A 271 -6.18 -11.63 5.07
C ALA A 271 -5.18 -12.80 5.12
N ARG A 272 -3.87 -12.53 5.00
CA ARG A 272 -2.85 -13.58 5.03
C ARG A 272 -2.43 -13.99 6.45
N HIS A 273 -2.49 -13.06 7.38
CA HIS A 273 -2.03 -13.17 8.77
C HIS A 273 -3.10 -12.63 9.72
N PRO A 274 -4.23 -13.36 9.87
CA PRO A 274 -5.39 -12.88 10.63
C PRO A 274 -5.12 -12.72 12.13
N ASP A 275 -4.09 -13.40 12.66
CA ASP A 275 -3.73 -13.36 14.08
C ASP A 275 -2.89 -12.13 14.47
N LEU A 276 -2.47 -11.31 13.50
CA LEU A 276 -1.71 -10.10 13.79
C LEU A 276 -2.62 -8.98 14.25
N ASP A 277 -2.31 -8.42 15.42
CA ASP A 277 -2.95 -7.22 15.93
C ASP A 277 -2.59 -5.96 15.11
N HIS A 278 -3.31 -4.87 15.35
CA HIS A 278 -3.15 -3.63 14.60
C HIS A 278 -1.73 -3.02 14.74
N TRP A 279 -1.06 -3.24 15.88
CA TRP A 279 0.31 -2.79 16.09
C TRP A 279 1.33 -3.64 15.32
N GLN A 280 1.11 -4.95 15.26
CA GLN A 280 1.90 -5.89 14.47
C GLN A 280 1.76 -5.60 12.99
N VAL A 281 0.56 -5.30 12.50
CA VAL A 281 0.34 -4.87 11.10
C VAL A 281 1.11 -3.58 10.80
N LYS A 282 1.01 -2.56 11.67
CA LYS A 282 1.77 -1.31 11.53
C LYS A 282 3.27 -1.56 11.49
N ARG A 283 3.81 -2.32 12.46
CA ARG A 283 5.25 -2.66 12.50
C ARG A 283 5.69 -3.42 11.26
N ARG A 284 4.85 -4.31 10.75
CA ARG A 284 5.13 -5.10 9.55
C ARG A 284 5.19 -4.23 8.31
N LEU A 285 4.28 -3.26 8.16
CA LEU A 285 4.33 -2.25 7.10
C LEU A 285 5.65 -1.45 7.17
N GLU A 286 6.03 -0.99 8.36
CA GLU A 286 7.26 -0.21 8.57
C GLU A 286 8.53 -1.05 8.32
N ALA A 287 8.61 -2.26 8.88
CA ALA A 287 9.80 -3.11 8.80
C ALA A 287 10.07 -3.68 7.39
N THR A 288 9.08 -3.65 6.51
CA THR A 288 9.19 -4.19 5.15
C THR A 288 9.17 -3.12 4.07
N ALA A 289 9.04 -1.85 4.44
CA ALA A 289 9.13 -0.73 3.53
C ALA A 289 10.55 -0.58 2.94
N GLU A 290 10.64 0.07 1.77
CA GLU A 290 11.87 0.24 1.02
C GLU A 290 12.30 1.71 0.96
N GLY A 291 13.60 1.98 1.12
CA GLY A 291 14.15 3.33 0.92
C GLY A 291 13.87 4.29 2.08
N GLY A 292 13.75 3.77 3.31
CA GLY A 292 13.72 4.58 4.53
C GLY A 292 15.05 5.31 4.81
N GLY A 293 15.08 6.09 5.89
CA GLY A 293 16.28 6.83 6.32
C GLY A 293 16.45 8.20 5.65
N VAL A 294 15.48 8.61 4.83
CA VAL A 294 15.41 9.96 4.26
C VAL A 294 14.39 10.80 5.07
N PRO A 295 14.65 12.10 5.32
CA PRO A 295 13.68 12.95 6.02
C PRO A 295 12.29 12.96 5.36
N GLY A 296 11.25 12.75 6.16
CA GLY A 296 9.86 12.86 5.70
C GLY A 296 9.29 11.65 4.95
N VAL A 297 10.00 10.52 4.86
CA VAL A 297 9.47 9.27 4.25
C VAL A 297 9.21 8.14 5.25
N GLY A 298 9.51 8.35 6.54
CA GLY A 298 9.40 7.30 7.55
C GLY A 298 10.31 6.11 7.23
N ALA A 299 9.75 4.90 7.28
CA ALA A 299 10.44 3.67 6.90
C ALA A 299 10.61 3.48 5.38
N GLY A 300 10.05 4.38 4.56
CA GLY A 300 10.15 4.37 3.11
C GLY A 300 8.85 3.94 2.42
N LEU A 301 8.96 3.62 1.12
CA LEU A 301 7.83 3.23 0.28
C LEU A 301 7.31 1.85 0.69
N VAL A 302 5.99 1.73 0.86
CA VAL A 302 5.34 0.46 1.17
C VAL A 302 5.67 -0.61 0.12
N ASN A 303 6.03 -1.82 0.57
CA ASN A 303 6.27 -2.97 -0.30
C ASN A 303 5.21 -4.07 -0.04
N PRO A 304 4.18 -4.20 -0.90
CA PRO A 304 3.10 -5.17 -0.70
C PRO A 304 3.60 -6.62 -0.61
N LEU A 305 4.60 -7.00 -1.42
CA LEU A 305 5.11 -8.36 -1.45
C LEU A 305 5.81 -8.72 -0.15
N LEU A 306 6.80 -7.91 0.27
CA LEU A 306 7.53 -8.15 1.51
C LEU A 306 6.61 -8.03 2.73
N ALA A 307 5.70 -7.05 2.73
CA ALA A 307 4.72 -6.90 3.80
C ALA A 307 3.86 -8.16 3.98
N VAL A 308 3.53 -8.88 2.91
CA VAL A 308 2.76 -10.13 3.02
C VAL A 308 3.65 -11.36 3.27
N THR A 309 4.86 -11.44 2.72
CA THR A 309 5.66 -12.68 2.75
C THR A 309 6.73 -12.76 3.83
N SER A 310 7.21 -11.64 4.37
CA SER A 310 8.36 -11.65 5.28
C SER A 310 8.07 -12.34 6.61
N LEU A 311 9.00 -13.16 7.11
CA LEU A 311 8.95 -13.64 8.48
C LEU A 311 9.63 -12.60 9.36
N LEU A 312 8.87 -11.96 10.24
CA LEU A 312 9.40 -11.00 11.20
C LEU A 312 9.47 -11.66 12.57
N PRO A 313 10.46 -11.34 13.42
CA PRO A 313 10.52 -11.88 14.77
C PRO A 313 9.28 -11.43 15.55
N ASP A 314 8.52 -12.38 16.07
CA ASP A 314 7.39 -12.09 16.94
C ASP A 314 7.91 -11.59 18.30
N THR A 315 7.71 -10.30 18.59
CA THR A 315 8.00 -9.73 19.91
C THR A 315 7.09 -10.29 21.01
N SER A 316 6.11 -11.13 20.67
CA SER A 316 5.22 -11.82 21.61
C SER A 316 5.82 -13.12 22.18
N THR A 317 6.99 -13.56 21.72
CA THR A 317 7.70 -14.69 22.34
C THR A 317 8.84 -14.15 23.20
N SER A 318 8.54 -13.77 24.45
CA SER A 318 9.56 -13.74 25.51
C SER A 318 9.92 -15.17 25.93
N GLY A 319 10.36 -15.98 24.98
CA GLY A 319 11.07 -17.23 25.25
C GLY A 319 12.47 -16.89 25.75
N PRO A 320 13.10 -17.74 26.59
CA PRO A 320 14.49 -17.54 26.97
C PRO A 320 15.33 -17.36 25.71
N ALA A 321 16.16 -16.32 25.69
CA ALA A 321 17.06 -16.04 24.58
C ALA A 321 17.74 -17.34 24.16
N ALA A 322 17.48 -17.78 22.92
CA ALA A 322 18.18 -18.92 22.38
C ALA A 322 19.69 -18.64 22.53
N PRO A 323 20.48 -19.59 23.06
CA PRO A 323 21.91 -19.38 23.19
C PRO A 323 22.45 -18.99 21.81
N PRO A 324 23.44 -18.07 21.75
CA PRO A 324 23.97 -17.61 20.48
C PRO A 324 24.35 -18.82 19.62
N VAL A 325 23.71 -18.95 18.47
CA VAL A 325 24.08 -19.98 17.50
C VAL A 325 25.48 -19.60 17.02
N VAL A 326 26.46 -20.36 17.48
CA VAL A 326 27.83 -20.28 16.96
C VAL A 326 27.76 -20.82 15.54
N VAL A 327 27.63 -19.91 14.57
CA VAL A 327 27.81 -20.26 13.16
C VAL A 327 29.27 -20.67 13.01
N ALA A 328 29.49 -21.98 12.91
CA ALA A 328 30.81 -22.53 12.68
C ALA A 328 31.40 -21.85 11.44
N ARG A 329 32.52 -21.15 11.63
CA ARG A 329 33.27 -20.55 10.53
C ARG A 329 33.55 -21.66 9.52
N ALA A 330 33.24 -21.43 8.24
CA ALA A 330 33.52 -22.41 7.19
C ALA A 330 34.96 -22.90 7.35
N PRO A 331 35.22 -24.22 7.30
CA PRO A 331 36.56 -24.75 7.44
C PRO A 331 37.50 -24.04 6.47
N VAL A 332 38.66 -23.61 6.96
CA VAL A 332 39.69 -23.02 6.10
C VAL A 332 39.97 -24.03 4.97
N PRO A 333 39.92 -23.64 3.69
CA PRO A 333 40.13 -24.57 2.59
C PRO A 333 41.44 -25.34 2.79
N ASP A 334 41.37 -26.66 2.78
CA ASP A 334 42.53 -27.53 2.98
C ASP A 334 43.63 -27.15 1.98
N ALA A 335 44.83 -26.90 2.52
CA ALA A 335 46.02 -26.56 1.73
C ALA A 335 46.31 -27.62 0.66
N ARG A 336 45.93 -28.89 0.92
CA ARG A 336 46.03 -29.98 -0.04
C ARG A 336 45.11 -29.79 -1.25
N THR A 337 43.85 -29.42 -1.01
CA THR A 337 42.86 -29.14 -2.07
C THR A 337 43.30 -27.95 -2.92
N ARG A 338 43.81 -26.89 -2.28
CA ARG A 338 44.36 -25.72 -3.00
C ARG A 338 45.59 -26.09 -3.83
N GLY A 339 46.48 -26.94 -3.30
CA GLY A 339 47.63 -27.46 -4.02
C GLY A 339 47.26 -28.28 -5.26
N ILE A 340 46.28 -29.18 -5.14
CA ILE A 340 45.79 -30.00 -6.25
C ILE A 340 45.17 -29.12 -7.34
N ALA A 341 44.32 -28.15 -6.97
CA ALA A 341 43.68 -27.26 -7.93
C ALA A 341 44.69 -26.41 -8.71
N VAL A 342 45.69 -25.85 -8.02
CA VAL A 342 46.79 -25.10 -8.66
C VAL A 342 47.62 -26.01 -9.58
N GLY A 343 47.92 -27.24 -9.15
CA GLY A 343 48.65 -28.21 -9.95
C GLY A 343 47.93 -28.60 -11.25
N ILE A 344 46.62 -28.88 -11.17
CA ILE A 344 45.80 -29.17 -12.36
C ILE A 344 45.79 -27.98 -13.33
N THR A 345 45.63 -26.77 -12.79
CA THR A 345 45.57 -25.55 -13.61
C THR A 345 46.90 -25.28 -14.31
N ALA A 346 48.02 -25.38 -13.57
CA ALA A 346 49.36 -25.21 -14.13
C ALA A 346 49.69 -26.29 -15.18
N GLY A 347 49.30 -27.54 -14.93
CA GLY A 347 49.46 -28.64 -15.88
C GLY A 347 48.67 -28.43 -17.17
N ALA A 348 47.42 -27.97 -17.08
CA ALA A 348 46.59 -27.68 -18.25
C ALA A 348 47.17 -26.54 -19.11
N VAL A 349 47.65 -25.46 -18.47
CA VAL A 349 48.30 -24.34 -19.16
C VAL A 349 49.59 -24.81 -19.84
N GLY A 350 50.42 -25.58 -19.14
CA GLY A 350 51.67 -26.12 -19.70
C GLY A 350 51.44 -27.04 -20.90
N ALA A 351 50.47 -27.95 -20.81
CA ALA A 351 50.11 -28.84 -21.92
C ALA A 351 49.62 -28.06 -23.14
N THR A 352 48.81 -27.02 -22.92
CA THR A 352 48.31 -26.16 -24.00
C THR A 352 49.46 -25.39 -24.68
N ALA A 353 50.38 -24.82 -23.89
CA ALA A 353 51.55 -24.13 -24.42
C ALA A 353 52.46 -25.07 -25.24
N LEU A 354 52.65 -26.31 -24.79
CA LEU A 354 53.43 -27.32 -25.51
C LEU A 354 52.79 -27.70 -26.84
N VAL A 355 51.47 -27.89 -26.88
CA VAL A 355 50.74 -28.18 -28.12
C VAL A 355 50.86 -27.02 -29.11
N VAL A 356 50.71 -25.77 -28.64
CA VAL A 356 50.88 -24.58 -29.49
C VAL A 356 52.32 -24.49 -30.00
N PHE A 357 53.32 -24.71 -29.14
CA PHE A 357 54.73 -24.70 -29.54
C PHE A 357 55.03 -25.76 -30.60
N LEU A 358 54.58 -27.01 -30.41
CA LEU A 358 54.76 -28.10 -31.37
C LEU A 358 54.04 -27.80 -32.69
N ALA A 359 52.81 -27.29 -32.64
CA ALA A 359 52.05 -26.91 -33.83
C ALA A 359 52.72 -25.79 -34.63
N LEU A 360 53.44 -24.88 -33.97
CA LEU A 360 54.17 -23.79 -34.63
C LEU A 360 55.58 -24.18 -35.08
N ALA A 361 56.28 -25.04 -34.33
CA ALA A 361 57.66 -25.43 -34.55
C ALA A 361 57.78 -26.56 -35.58
N LEU A 362 56.93 -27.59 -35.52
CA LEU A 362 57.02 -28.76 -36.40
C LEU A 362 56.84 -28.42 -37.90
N PRO A 363 55.87 -27.57 -38.32
CA PRO A 363 55.74 -27.20 -39.73
C PRO A 363 56.93 -26.35 -40.21
N ARG A 364 57.44 -25.46 -39.36
CA ARG A 364 58.60 -24.61 -39.67
C ARG A 364 59.89 -25.42 -39.76
N GLY A 365 60.09 -26.36 -38.84
CA GLY A 365 61.21 -27.30 -38.85
C GLY A 365 61.17 -28.22 -40.07
N ARG A 366 60.01 -28.82 -40.38
CA ARG A 366 59.82 -29.65 -41.58
C ARG A 366 60.07 -28.88 -42.88
N ARG A 367 59.55 -27.65 -43.02
CA ARG A 367 59.80 -26.79 -44.19
C ARG A 367 61.28 -26.48 -44.40
N ARG A 368 62.06 -26.38 -43.32
CA ARG A 368 63.52 -26.15 -43.38
C ARG A 368 64.34 -27.44 -43.39
N ARG A 369 63.71 -28.62 -43.47
CA ARG A 369 64.35 -29.94 -43.27
C ARG A 369 65.23 -29.99 -42.02
N TRP A 370 64.85 -29.23 -40.99
CA TRP A 370 65.60 -29.07 -39.74
C TRP A 370 67.06 -28.65 -39.93
N ARG A 371 67.37 -27.94 -41.02
CA ARG A 371 68.68 -27.31 -41.22
C ARG A 371 68.70 -25.96 -40.51
N ALA A 372 69.76 -25.69 -39.75
CA ALA A 372 69.99 -24.36 -39.17
C ALA A 372 70.02 -23.32 -40.29
N GLY A 373 69.40 -22.16 -40.08
CA GLY A 373 69.45 -21.07 -41.07
C GLY A 373 70.90 -20.63 -41.23
N ASN A 374 71.42 -20.65 -42.46
CA ASN A 374 72.78 -20.20 -42.74
C ASN A 374 72.85 -18.68 -42.53
N PRO A 375 73.67 -18.16 -41.59
CA PRO A 375 73.72 -16.72 -41.29
C PRO A 375 74.55 -15.91 -42.30
N GLN A 376 74.61 -16.33 -43.57
CA GLN A 376 75.36 -15.65 -44.63
C GLN A 376 74.42 -14.97 -45.61
N HIS A 377 73.94 -13.78 -45.24
CA HIS A 377 73.61 -12.65 -46.12
C HIS A 377 73.07 -11.49 -45.26
N LEU A 378 73.97 -10.87 -44.49
CA LEU A 378 73.80 -9.50 -43.98
C LEU A 378 75.15 -8.78 -44.13
N GLN A 379 75.68 -8.77 -45.34
CA GLN A 379 76.66 -7.79 -45.79
C GLN A 379 76.31 -7.42 -47.23
N GLU A 380 76.21 -6.11 -47.45
CA GLU A 380 76.04 -5.39 -48.74
C GLU A 380 74.62 -5.37 -49.35
N SER A 381 73.83 -4.38 -48.95
CA SER A 381 73.50 -3.16 -49.73
C SER A 381 72.38 -2.37 -49.06
#